data_AF-A0A1Q7WAB7-F1
#
_entry.id   AF-A0A1Q7WAB7-F1
#
_cell.length_a   1.000
_cell.length_b   1.000
_cell.length_c   1.000
_cell.angle_alpha   90.00
_cell.angle_beta   90.00
_cell.angle_gamma   90.00
#
_symmetry.space_group_name_H-M   'P 1'
#
loop_
_entity.id
_entity.type
_entity.pdbx_description
1 polymer ?
#
loop_
_entity_poly.entity_id
_entity_poly.type
_entity_poly.pdbx_seq_one_letter_code
_entity_poly.pdbx_strand_id
1 'polypeptide(L)' 'MGTVIVETGGHTLSVASLDEVVVPDHRSLVRVLFATHRRVAVRNGPEFCTCGDVWPCRSEELASRILDDPL' A
#
# COMPACT_ATOMS: atom_id res chain seq x y z
N MET A 1 22.72 -1.47 -10.97
CA MET A 1 21.37 -1.64 -11.56
C MET A 1 21.17 -3.10 -11.86
N GLY A 2 20.37 -3.80 -11.08
CA GLY A 2 20.08 -5.22 -11.28
C GLY A 2 18.61 -5.48 -11.01
N THR A 3 17.89 -5.98 -12.01
CA THR A 3 16.51 -6.45 -11.86
C THR A 3 16.56 -7.82 -11.20
N VAL A 4 15.90 -7.99 -10.04
CA VAL A 4 15.74 -9.31 -9.42
C VAL A 4 14.48 -9.94 -10.00
N ILE A 5 14.66 -10.96 -10.84
CA ILE A 5 13.58 -11.74 -11.41
C ILE A 5 13.33 -12.92 -10.45
N VAL A 6 12.16 -12.94 -9.82
CA VAL A 6 11.72 -14.09 -9.01
C VAL A 6 10.76 -14.91 -9.86
N GLU A 7 11.23 -16.08 -10.31
CA GLU A 7 10.39 -17.03 -11.04
C GLU A 7 9.68 -17.95 -10.06
N THR A 8 8.36 -17.79 -9.92
CA THR A 8 7.50 -18.77 -9.24
C THR A 8 6.49 -19.30 -10.26
N GLY A 9 6.59 -20.59 -10.60
CA GLY A 9 5.53 -21.35 -11.27
C GLY A 9 4.90 -20.70 -12.50
N GLY A 10 5.71 -20.23 -13.45
CA GLY A 10 5.24 -19.79 -14.77
C GLY A 10 4.70 -18.36 -14.86
N HIS A 11 4.77 -17.57 -13.79
CA HIS A 11 4.42 -16.14 -13.82
C HIS A 11 5.64 -15.30 -13.49
N THR A 12 6.14 -14.53 -14.46
CA THR A 12 7.20 -13.54 -14.23
C THR A 12 6.57 -12.32 -13.56
N LEU A 13 6.71 -12.22 -12.24
CA LEU A 13 6.42 -10.97 -11.53
C LEU A 13 7.66 -10.08 -11.64
N SER A 14 7.56 -9.01 -12.44
CA SER A 14 8.58 -7.96 -12.45
C SER A 14 8.40 -7.11 -11.20
N VAL A 15 9.14 -7.45 -10.15
CA VAL A 15 9.31 -6.56 -9.01
C VAL A 15 10.31 -5.50 -9.45
N ALA A 16 9.81 -4.31 -9.80
CA ALA A 16 10.69 -3.16 -9.94
C ALA A 16 11.49 -3.03 -8.63
N SER A 17 12.82 -3.02 -8.72
CA SER A 17 13.66 -2.89 -7.54
C SER A 17 13.24 -1.63 -6.79
N LEU A 18 12.91 -1.79 -5.51
CA LEU A 18 12.62 -0.67 -4.60
C LEU A 18 13.78 0.32 -4.49
N ASP A 19 14.99 -0.05 -4.96
CA ASP A 19 16.19 0.78 -4.94
C ASP A 19 16.09 2.07 -5.77
N GLU A 20 15.11 2.19 -6.69
CA GLU A 20 14.98 3.36 -7.57
C GLU A 20 13.74 4.22 -7.31
N VAL A 21 12.96 3.91 -6.26
CA VAL A 21 11.94 4.85 -5.81
C VAL A 21 12.60 5.84 -4.86
N VAL A 22 13.23 6.87 -5.42
CA VAL A 22 13.49 8.10 -4.67
C VAL A 22 12.13 8.68 -4.34
N VAL A 23 11.54 8.24 -3.23
CA VAL A 23 10.30 8.84 -2.74
C VAL A 23 10.73 10.10 -2.00
N PRO A 24 10.52 11.31 -2.57
CA PRO A 24 11.12 12.54 -2.05
C PRO A 24 10.54 12.96 -0.69
N ASP A 25 9.53 12.25 -0.19
CA ASP A 25 8.73 12.63 0.95
C ASP A 25 8.20 11.37 1.65
N HIS A 26 8.42 11.28 2.96
CA HIS A 26 7.95 10.18 3.83
C HIS A 26 6.48 9.84 3.58
N ARG A 27 5.65 10.86 3.41
CA ARG A 27 4.21 10.68 3.19
C ARG A 27 3.88 10.08 1.83
N SER A 28 4.71 10.31 0.82
CA SER A 28 4.59 9.64 -0.47
C SER A 28 4.97 8.15 -0.38
N LEU A 29 5.93 7.78 0.48
CA LEU A 29 6.34 6.38 0.65
C LEU A 29 5.24 5.57 1.32
N VAL A 30 4.68 6.11 2.41
CA VAL A 30 3.53 5.50 3.10
C VAL A 30 2.37 5.30 2.12
N ARG A 31 2.04 6.31 1.30
CA ARG A 31 0.98 6.16 0.29
C ARG A 31 1.22 5.03 -0.70
N VAL A 32 2.46 4.84 -1.17
CA VAL A 32 2.79 3.74 -2.09
C VAL A 32 2.66 2.39 -1.40
N LEU A 33 3.18 2.25 -0.17
CA LEU A 33 3.13 1.00 0.59
C LEU A 33 1.70 0.57 0.93
N PHE A 34 0.80 1.53 1.15
CA PHE A 34 -0.61 1.27 1.50
C PHE A 34 -1.59 1.49 0.34
N ALA A 35 -1.11 1.67 -0.89
CA ALA A 35 -1.93 2.07 -2.06
C ALA A 35 -3.07 1.09 -2.43
N THR A 36 -2.96 -0.16 -2.00
CA THR A 36 -3.94 -1.23 -2.23
C THR A 36 -5.17 -1.13 -1.31
N HIS A 37 -5.11 -0.31 -0.26
CA HIS A 37 -6.20 -0.10 0.69
C HIS A 37 -6.99 1.15 0.30
N ARG A 38 -8.21 0.96 -0.20
CA ARG A 38 -9.10 2.05 -0.63
C ARG A 38 -10.48 1.89 0.00
N ARG A 39 -11.08 3.02 0.38
CA ARG A 39 -12.45 3.10 0.90
C ARG A 39 -13.46 2.79 -0.21
N VAL A 40 -14.33 1.84 0.05
CA VAL A 40 -15.51 1.49 -0.74
C VAL A 40 -16.74 1.86 0.07
N ALA A 41 -17.47 2.88 -0.37
CA ALA A 41 -18.70 3.31 0.26
C ALA A 41 -19.89 2.48 -0.24
N VAL A 42 -20.71 1.98 0.68
CA VAL A 42 -21.96 1.28 0.38
C VAL A 42 -23.13 2.18 0.75
N ARG A 43 -24.12 2.30 -0.14
CA ARG A 43 -25.31 3.13 0.13
C ARG A 43 -26.09 2.55 1.33
N ASN A 44 -26.21 3.34 2.40
CA ASN A 44 -26.89 2.96 3.65
C ASN A 44 -26.28 1.73 4.36
N GLY A 45 -24.95 1.58 4.32
CA GLY A 45 -24.25 0.48 4.98
C GLY A 45 -22.91 0.91 5.57
N PRO A 46 -22.21 -0.02 6.25
CA PRO A 46 -20.83 0.20 6.68
C PRO A 46 -19.92 0.38 5.46
N GLU A 47 -18.82 1.09 5.69
CA GLU A 47 -17.79 1.29 4.68
C GLU A 47 -16.77 0.17 4.77
N PHE A 48 -16.21 -0.22 3.62
CA PHE A 48 -15.26 -1.33 3.55
C PHE A 48 -13.97 -0.88 2.89
N CYS A 49 -12.90 -1.62 3.17
CA CYS A 49 -11.66 -1.53 2.45
C CYS A 49 -11.63 -2.56 1.32
N THR A 50 -10.92 -2.25 0.25
CA THR A 50 -10.59 -3.20 -0.83
C THR A 50 -9.86 -4.46 -0.37
N CYS A 51 -9.32 -4.49 0.86
CA CYS A 51 -8.77 -5.71 1.46
C CYS A 51 -9.83 -6.66 2.05
N GLY A 52 -11.10 -6.26 2.10
CA GLY A 52 -12.22 -7.06 2.61
C GLY A 52 -12.68 -6.72 4.03
N ASP A 53 -11.93 -5.89 4.77
CA ASP A 53 -12.28 -5.47 6.13
C ASP A 53 -13.16 -4.21 6.16
N VAL A 54 -13.76 -3.91 7.31
CA VAL A 54 -14.46 -2.64 7.57
C VAL A 54 -13.46 -1.48 7.53
N TRP A 55 -13.86 -0.35 6.96
CA TRP A 55 -13.05 0.86 6.90
C TRP A 55 -13.16 1.70 8.19
N PRO A 56 -12.05 2.26 8.71
CA PRO A 56 -10.66 2.03 8.28
C PRO A 56 -10.18 0.63 8.68
N CYS A 57 -9.51 -0.06 7.75
CA CYS A 57 -8.89 -1.35 8.06
C CYS A 57 -7.58 -1.15 8.85
N ARG A 58 -7.06 -2.20 9.47
CA ARG A 58 -5.83 -2.14 10.28
C ARG A 58 -4.63 -1.52 9.55
N SER A 59 -4.47 -1.79 8.25
CA SER A 59 -3.40 -1.22 7.45
C SER A 59 -3.55 0.30 7.27
N GLU A 60 -4.77 0.78 7.09
CA GLU A 60 -5.06 2.23 6.98
C GLU A 60 -4.82 2.94 8.31
N GLU A 61 -5.22 2.33 9.43
CA GLU A 61 -4.95 2.86 10.77
C GLU A 61 -3.45 2.98 11.04
N LEU A 62 -2.67 1.97 10.63
CA LEU A 62 -1.21 1.99 10.72
C LEU A 62 -0.62 3.09 9.84
N ALA A 63 -1.10 3.23 8.60
CA ALA A 63 -0.65 4.27 7.69
C ALA A 63 -0.90 5.68 8.27
N SER A 64 -2.08 5.94 8.83
CA SER A 64 -2.39 7.22 9.50
C SER A 64 -1.43 7.47 10.65
N ARG A 65 -1.22 6.48 11.53
CA ARG A 65 -0.31 6.61 12.67
C ARG A 65 1.12 6.96 12.26
N ILE A 66 1.63 6.34 11.21
CA ILE A 66 2.96 6.65 10.69
C ILE A 66 3.00 8.08 10.16
N LEU A 67 1.95 8.55 9.48
CA LEU A 67 1.89 9.93 8.97
C LEU A 67 1.68 11.00 10.04
N ASP A 68 1.05 10.63 11.16
CA ASP A 68 0.79 11.52 12.29
C ASP A 68 2.00 11.64 13.24
N ASP A 69 2.99 10.74 13.13
CA ASP A 69 4.23 10.79 13.90
C ASP A 69 5.19 11.83 13.30
N PRO A 70 5.62 12.86 14.05
CA PRO A 70 6.63 13.80 13.57
C PRO A 70 7.98 13.09 13.44
N LEU A 71 8.46 12.94 12.21
CA LEU A 71 9.83 12.49 11.90
C LEU A 71 10.90 13.44 12.45
#